data_AF-A0A3D9AJB0-F1
#
_entry.id   AF-A0A3D9AJB0-F1
#
_cell.length_a   1.000
_cell.length_b   1.000
_cell.length_c   1.000
_cell.angle_alpha   90.00
_cell.angle_beta   90.00
_cell.angle_gamma   90.00
#
_symmetry.space_group_name_H-M   'P 1'
#
loop_
_entity.id
_entity.type
_entity.pdbx_description
1 polymer ?
#
loop_
_entity_poly.entity_id
_entity_poly.type
_entity_poly.pdbx_seq_one_letter_code
_entity_poly.pdbx_strand_id
1 'polypeptide(L)'
;MKILSLKFILITLFLFSILYSCRKNEDFKSLNYRSGGFGTNDYHLILNKNRLFSLEIEHNPLDEIVDSAKIGKFKGELSESRMLQLQKAIATITTKGYDYHDPELVFDAGIYEIVVNTDTSTKIFKTNHATDNFRKDIIELLDEICENDPKFKVK
;
A
#
# COMPACT_ATOMS: atom_id res chain seq x y z
N MET A 1 3.43 -38.30 -35.07
CA MET A 1 4.17 -37.05 -34.78
C MET A 1 3.39 -35.95 -34.06
N LYS A 2 2.07 -36.08 -33.81
CA LYS A 2 1.28 -35.03 -33.11
C LYS A 2 1.34 -35.10 -31.58
N ILE A 3 1.47 -36.30 -31.00
CA ILE A 3 1.39 -36.53 -29.54
C ILE A 3 2.65 -36.06 -28.78
N LEU A 4 3.84 -36.09 -29.41
CA LEU A 4 5.06 -35.57 -28.80
C LEU A 4 5.00 -34.04 -28.60
N SER A 5 4.33 -33.31 -29.51
CA SER A 5 4.22 -31.85 -29.43
C SER A 5 3.37 -31.37 -28.26
N LEU A 6 2.28 -32.09 -27.94
CA LEU A 6 1.36 -31.69 -26.87
C LEU A 6 1.98 -31.84 -25.48
N LYS A 7 2.77 -32.91 -25.26
CA LYS A 7 3.52 -33.11 -24.01
C LYS A 7 4.60 -32.03 -23.82
N PHE A 8 5.27 -31.63 -24.91
CA PHE A 8 6.25 -30.53 -24.88
C PHE A 8 5.58 -29.19 -24.56
N ILE A 9 4.42 -28.89 -25.15
CA ILE A 9 3.67 -27.64 -24.87
C ILE A 9 3.25 -27.56 -23.40
N LEU A 10 2.73 -28.66 -22.84
CA LEU A 10 2.34 -28.71 -21.41
C LEU A 10 3.53 -28.53 -20.46
N ILE A 11 4.68 -29.13 -20.76
CA ILE A 11 5.91 -28.97 -19.97
C ILE A 11 6.39 -27.52 -20.06
N THR A 12 6.31 -26.88 -21.23
CA THR A 12 6.73 -25.49 -21.44
C THR A 12 5.80 -24.51 -20.69
N LEU A 13 4.48 -24.74 -20.71
CA LEU A 13 3.50 -23.98 -19.94
C LEU A 13 3.72 -24.13 -18.43
N PHE A 14 4.00 -25.34 -17.96
CA PHE A 14 4.28 -25.61 -16.55
C PHE A 14 5.58 -24.93 -16.08
N LEU A 15 6.64 -24.98 -16.90
CA LEU A 15 7.90 -24.26 -16.64
C LEU A 15 7.70 -22.73 -16.62
N PHE A 16 6.87 -22.18 -17.52
CA PHE A 16 6.54 -20.75 -17.50
C PHE A 16 5.75 -20.35 -16.23
N SER A 17 4.85 -21.21 -15.75
CA SER A 17 4.11 -20.94 -14.50
C SER A 17 5.00 -20.96 -13.25
N ILE A 18 6.04 -21.81 -13.21
CA ILE A 18 7.00 -21.84 -12.09
C ILE A 18 7.92 -20.61 -12.12
N LEU A 19 8.34 -20.17 -13.32
CA LEU A 19 9.21 -19.00 -13.47
C LEU A 19 8.50 -17.67 -13.14
N TYR A 20 7.18 -17.57 -13.37
CA TYR A 20 6.41 -16.38 -12.99
C TYR A 20 6.14 -16.26 -11.47
N SER A 21 6.25 -17.35 -10.72
CA SER A 21 5.96 -17.37 -9.28
C SER A 21 7.15 -16.93 -8.40
N CYS A 22 8.31 -16.65 -8.98
CA CYS A 22 9.54 -16.35 -8.24
C CYS A 22 10.01 -14.88 -8.37
N ARG A 23 9.10 -13.93 -8.60
CA ARG A 23 9.44 -12.52 -8.38
C ARG A 23 9.31 -12.22 -6.88
N LYS A 24 10.27 -12.73 -6.10
CA LYS A 24 10.49 -12.30 -4.73
C LYS A 24 10.73 -10.79 -4.76
N ASN A 25 9.83 -10.03 -4.14
CA ASN A 25 9.99 -8.59 -3.93
C ASN A 25 10.94 -8.38 -2.74
N GLU A 26 12.21 -8.80 -2.91
CA GLU A 26 13.23 -8.82 -1.86
C GLU A 26 13.77 -7.42 -1.52
N ASP A 27 13.45 -6.41 -2.32
CA ASP A 27 14.02 -5.06 -2.16
C ASP A 27 13.25 -4.17 -1.17
N PHE A 28 12.05 -4.55 -0.72
CA PHE A 28 11.23 -3.71 0.16
C PHE A 28 11.85 -3.57 1.57
N LYS A 29 12.07 -2.33 2.01
CA LYS A 29 12.62 -2.00 3.33
C LYS A 29 11.58 -1.39 4.27
N SER A 30 10.91 -0.33 3.82
CA SER A 30 9.85 0.33 4.58
C SER A 30 8.89 1.11 3.68
N LEU A 31 7.70 1.38 4.23
CA LEU A 31 6.70 2.25 3.65
C LEU A 31 6.31 3.30 4.69
N ASN A 32 6.31 4.57 4.29
CA ASN A 32 5.67 5.64 5.05
C ASN A 32 4.43 6.09 4.28
N TYR A 33 3.32 6.16 4.97
CA TYR A 33 2.06 6.67 4.42
C TYR A 33 1.58 7.83 5.28
N ARG A 34 1.23 8.92 4.61
CA ARG A 34 0.55 10.05 5.20
C ARG A 34 -0.72 10.34 4.41
N SER A 35 -1.81 10.53 5.13
CA SER A 35 -3.07 11.00 4.59
C SER A 35 -3.58 12.18 5.39
N GLY A 36 -4.50 12.94 4.81
CA GLY A 36 -5.23 13.96 5.52
C GLY A 36 -6.07 14.86 4.61
N GLY A 37 -6.67 15.89 5.20
CA GLY A 37 -7.50 16.86 4.47
C GLY A 37 -8.98 16.48 4.40
N PHE A 38 -9.71 17.00 3.41
CA PHE A 38 -11.16 16.84 3.34
C PHE A 38 -11.57 15.37 3.17
N GLY A 39 -12.50 14.92 4.03
CA GLY A 39 -13.10 13.58 3.98
C GLY A 39 -12.13 12.42 4.21
N THR A 40 -10.94 12.67 4.74
CA THR A 40 -9.90 11.66 4.98
C THR A 40 -9.34 11.81 6.38
N ASN A 41 -9.12 10.70 7.10
CA ASN A 41 -8.46 10.74 8.39
C ASN A 41 -6.98 11.13 8.25
N ASP A 42 -6.45 11.84 9.24
CA ASP A 42 -5.04 12.22 9.29
C ASP A 42 -4.21 11.05 9.83
N TYR A 43 -3.69 10.22 8.92
CA TYR A 43 -2.84 9.09 9.26
C TYR A 43 -1.36 9.41 9.04
N HIS A 44 -0.52 8.87 9.91
CA HIS A 44 0.92 8.77 9.71
C HIS A 44 1.38 7.36 10.07
N LEU A 45 1.45 6.50 9.06
CA LEU A 45 1.85 5.10 9.16
C LEU A 45 3.32 4.96 8.74
N ILE A 46 4.09 4.21 9.53
CA ILE A 46 5.44 3.74 9.20
C ILE A 46 5.44 2.23 9.34
N LEU A 47 5.64 1.52 8.24
CA LEU A 47 5.69 0.06 8.17
C LEU A 47 7.07 -0.41 7.75
N ASN A 48 7.59 -1.42 8.42
CA ASN A 48 8.89 -2.02 8.14
C ASN A 48 8.75 -3.39 7.46
N LYS A 49 9.82 -3.84 6.78
CA LYS A 49 9.85 -5.16 6.12
C LYS A 49 9.56 -6.36 7.02
N ASN A 50 9.81 -6.23 8.32
CA ASN A 50 9.51 -7.26 9.32
C ASN A 50 8.04 -7.23 9.80
N ARG A 51 7.16 -6.54 9.08
CA ARG A 51 5.72 -6.39 9.35
C ARG A 51 5.36 -5.52 10.55
N LEU A 52 6.35 -5.03 11.31
CA LEU A 52 6.12 -4.11 12.42
C LEU A 52 5.80 -2.71 11.90
N PHE A 53 4.76 -2.11 12.47
CA PHE A 53 4.38 -0.74 12.16
C PHE A 53 4.20 0.14 13.41
N SER A 54 4.36 1.43 13.19
CA SER A 54 3.86 2.49 14.06
C SER A 54 2.87 3.34 13.29
N LEU A 55 1.77 3.71 13.93
CA LEU A 55 0.72 4.54 13.36
C LEU A 55 0.44 5.69 14.31
N GLU A 56 0.32 6.90 13.79
CA GLU A 56 -0.25 8.04 14.49
C GLU A 56 -1.53 8.45 13.75
N ILE A 57 -2.62 8.57 14.49
CA ILE A 57 -3.92 9.03 14.00
C ILE A 57 -4.21 10.36 14.68
N GLU A 58 -4.33 11.43 13.90
CA GLU A 58 -4.67 12.76 14.37
C GLU A 58 -6.17 13.05 14.14
N HIS A 59 -6.67 14.05 14.86
CA HIS A 59 -8.06 14.48 14.70
C HIS A 59 -8.18 15.32 13.42
N ASN A 60 -9.03 14.88 12.49
CA ASN A 60 -9.47 15.74 11.40
C ASN A 60 -10.44 16.80 11.95
N PRO A 61 -10.08 18.10 11.93
CA PRO A 61 -10.90 19.17 12.51
C PRO A 61 -12.25 19.37 11.79
N LEU A 62 -12.46 18.71 10.66
CA LEU A 62 -13.71 18.75 9.88
C LEU A 62 -14.71 17.67 10.28
N ASP A 63 -14.30 16.68 11.09
CA ASP A 63 -15.20 15.62 11.56
C ASP A 63 -15.99 16.08 12.79
N GLU A 64 -17.32 16.13 12.67
CA GLU A 64 -18.22 16.52 13.76
C GLU A 64 -18.25 15.51 14.92
N ILE A 65 -17.92 14.24 14.65
CA ILE A 65 -17.93 13.15 15.64
C ILE A 65 -16.54 12.56 15.77
N VAL A 66 -15.93 12.78 16.94
CA VAL A 66 -14.57 12.34 17.22
C VAL A 66 -14.58 11.10 18.11
N ASP A 67 -14.21 9.94 17.55
CA ASP A 67 -13.90 8.77 18.35
C ASP A 67 -12.50 8.90 18.96
N SER A 68 -12.44 9.54 20.14
CA SER A 68 -11.19 9.75 20.89
C SER A 68 -10.41 8.46 21.21
N ALA A 69 -11.06 7.28 21.17
CA ALA A 69 -10.36 6.01 21.34
C ALA A 69 -9.38 5.75 20.18
N LYS A 70 -9.74 6.18 18.97
CA LYS A 70 -8.96 5.99 17.74
C LYS A 70 -7.84 7.01 17.55
N ILE A 71 -7.89 8.17 18.19
CA ILE A 71 -6.83 9.19 18.08
C ILE A 71 -5.63 8.82 18.93
N GLY A 72 -4.42 8.94 18.39
CA GLY A 72 -3.16 8.80 19.13
C GLY A 72 -2.16 7.90 18.43
N LYS A 73 -1.20 7.38 19.21
CA LYS A 73 -0.10 6.57 18.69
C LYS A 73 -0.37 5.10 18.94
N PHE A 74 -0.11 4.28 17.94
CA PHE A 74 -0.33 2.85 17.95
C PHE A 74 0.89 2.11 17.43
N LYS A 75 1.03 0.86 17.86
CA LYS A 75 1.99 -0.10 17.29
C LYS A 75 1.29 -1.42 17.01
N GLY A 76 1.81 -2.13 16.04
CA GLY A 76 1.32 -3.46 15.70
C GLY A 76 2.23 -4.20 14.74
N GLU A 77 1.72 -5.34 14.30
CA GLU A 77 2.36 -6.21 13.33
C GLU A 77 1.31 -6.67 12.33
N LEU A 78 1.55 -6.44 11.03
CA LEU A 78 0.69 -6.93 9.98
C LEU A 78 0.78 -8.45 9.86
N SER A 79 -0.33 -9.11 9.53
CA SER A 79 -0.29 -10.52 9.15
C SER A 79 0.56 -10.71 7.88
N GLU A 80 1.07 -11.92 7.68
CA GLU A 80 1.83 -12.26 6.47
C GLU A 80 0.99 -12.06 5.20
N SER A 81 -0.30 -12.42 5.25
CA SER A 81 -1.22 -12.24 4.12
C SER A 81 -1.42 -10.77 3.77
N ARG A 82 -1.59 -9.90 4.77
CA ARG A 82 -1.74 -8.45 4.56
C ARG A 82 -0.45 -7.83 4.03
N MET A 83 0.70 -8.25 4.58
CA MET A 83 2.00 -7.81 4.07
C MET A 83 2.19 -8.19 2.59
N LEU A 84 1.78 -9.40 2.20
CA LEU A 84 1.87 -9.86 0.81
C LEU A 84 0.96 -9.06 -0.12
N GLN A 85 -0.26 -8.72 0.32
CA GLN A 85 -1.16 -7.83 -0.44
C GLN A 85 -0.51 -6.47 -0.66
N LEU A 86 0.06 -5.88 0.40
CA LEU A 86 0.74 -4.60 0.31
C LEU A 86 1.95 -4.63 -0.62
N GLN A 87 2.76 -5.68 -0.56
CA GLN A 87 3.90 -5.83 -1.47
C GLN A 87 3.47 -5.92 -2.94
N LYS A 88 2.33 -6.54 -3.23
CA LYS A 88 1.74 -6.58 -4.58
C LYS A 88 1.23 -5.20 -5.02
N ALA A 89 0.55 -4.48 -4.13
CA ALA A 89 0.10 -3.12 -4.36
C ALA A 89 1.28 -2.17 -4.67
N ILE A 90 2.33 -2.23 -3.85
CA ILE A 90 3.58 -1.48 -4.06
C ILE A 90 4.22 -1.84 -5.42
N ALA A 91 4.32 -3.12 -5.75
CA ALA A 91 4.87 -3.54 -7.04
C ALA A 91 4.07 -2.97 -8.22
N THR A 92 2.75 -2.85 -8.07
CA THR A 92 1.84 -2.28 -9.08
C THR A 92 2.12 -0.80 -9.27
N ILE A 93 2.01 0.02 -8.21
CA ILE A 93 2.16 1.49 -8.29
C ILE A 93 3.59 1.92 -8.64
N THR A 94 4.59 1.08 -8.38
CA THR A 94 5.99 1.38 -8.70
C THR A 94 6.39 1.01 -10.14
N THR A 95 5.46 0.46 -10.92
CA THR A 95 5.66 0.19 -12.35
C THR A 95 5.93 1.49 -13.11
N LYS A 96 6.84 1.44 -14.09
CA LYS A 96 7.18 2.62 -14.89
C LYS A 96 5.96 3.14 -15.64
N GLY A 97 5.67 4.43 -15.50
CA GLY A 97 4.54 5.09 -16.17
C GLY A 97 3.20 4.88 -15.47
N TYR A 98 3.18 4.35 -14.24
CA TYR A 98 1.97 4.30 -13.44
C TYR A 98 1.47 5.73 -13.14
N ASP A 99 0.20 5.98 -13.42
CA ASP A 99 -0.44 7.27 -13.22
C ASP A 99 -1.17 7.31 -11.87
N TYR A 100 -0.68 8.14 -10.97
CA TYR A 100 -1.17 8.25 -9.60
C TYR A 100 -1.83 9.60 -9.30
N HIS A 101 -1.81 10.53 -10.25
CA HIS A 101 -2.29 11.88 -10.03
C HIS A 101 -3.12 12.35 -11.22
N ASP A 102 -4.36 12.74 -10.94
CA ASP A 102 -5.22 13.40 -11.91
C ASP A 102 -4.94 14.92 -11.89
N PRO A 103 -4.58 15.52 -13.05
CA PRO A 103 -4.20 16.92 -13.13
C PRO A 103 -5.37 17.91 -12.93
N GLU A 104 -6.62 17.44 -12.90
CA GLU A 104 -7.76 18.31 -12.62
C GLU A 104 -7.71 18.86 -11.19
N LEU A 105 -8.12 20.11 -11.01
CA LEU A 105 -8.06 20.78 -9.72
C LEU A 105 -9.35 20.48 -8.94
N VAL A 106 -9.21 19.75 -7.83
CA VAL A 106 -10.30 19.41 -6.91
C VAL A 106 -10.02 20.05 -5.56
N PHE A 107 -10.95 20.86 -5.06
CA PHE A 107 -10.80 21.60 -3.80
C PHE A 107 -11.11 20.74 -2.57
N ASP A 108 -11.94 19.70 -2.73
CA ASP A 108 -12.42 18.84 -1.64
C ASP A 108 -11.80 17.44 -1.70
N ALA A 109 -10.48 17.37 -1.90
CA ALA A 109 -9.77 16.10 -2.04
C ALA A 109 -8.79 15.86 -0.89
N GLY A 110 -8.69 14.59 -0.49
CA GLY A 110 -7.67 14.13 0.44
C GLY A 110 -6.26 14.30 -0.13
N ILE A 111 -5.31 14.56 0.76
CA ILE A 111 -3.88 14.63 0.47
C ILE A 111 -3.28 13.28 0.82
N TYR A 112 -2.55 12.68 -0.11
CA TYR A 112 -1.90 11.39 0.07
C TYR A 112 -0.41 11.49 -0.27
N GLU A 113 0.43 10.98 0.62
CA GLU A 113 1.86 10.83 0.42
C GLU A 113 2.29 9.41 0.78
N ILE A 114 2.80 8.67 -0.20
CA ILE A 114 3.33 7.31 -0.02
C ILE A 114 4.82 7.32 -0.38
N VAL A 115 5.67 7.03 0.60
CA VAL A 115 7.11 6.87 0.42
C VAL A 115 7.48 5.40 0.55
N VAL A 116 7.91 4.80 -0.55
CA VAL A 116 8.38 3.41 -0.60
C VAL A 116 9.90 3.42 -0.61
N ASN A 117 10.51 2.89 0.45
CA ASN A 117 11.95 2.70 0.55
C ASN A 117 12.30 1.27 0.21
N THR A 118 13.23 1.13 -0.72
CA THR A 118 13.92 -0.12 -1.02
C THR A 118 15.37 -0.05 -0.54
N ASP A 119 16.09 -1.15 -0.62
CA ASP A 119 17.53 -1.16 -0.28
C ASP A 119 18.37 -0.27 -1.22
N THR A 120 17.90 0.01 -2.43
CA THR A 120 18.66 0.74 -3.46
C THR A 120 18.03 2.06 -3.91
N SER A 121 16.76 2.31 -3.59
CA SER A 121 16.04 3.49 -4.07
C SER A 121 14.88 3.90 -3.16
N THR A 122 14.47 5.16 -3.27
CA THR A 122 13.24 5.68 -2.66
C THR A 122 12.31 6.18 -3.77
N LYS A 123 11.05 5.76 -3.73
CA LYS A 123 9.98 6.28 -4.59
C LYS A 123 8.97 7.03 -3.75
N ILE A 124 8.58 8.21 -4.21
CA ILE A 124 7.65 9.11 -3.52
C ILE A 124 6.47 9.36 -4.45
N PHE A 125 5.27 9.07 -3.96
CA PHE A 125 4.01 9.39 -4.62
C PHE A 125 3.31 10.43 -3.76
N LYS A 126 3.10 11.63 -4.29
CA LYS A 126 2.46 12.72 -3.56
C LYS A 126 1.41 13.37 -4.42
N THR A 127 0.16 13.32 -3.97
CA THR A 127 -0.98 13.82 -4.73
C THR A 127 -2.04 14.36 -3.78
N ASN A 128 -2.67 15.45 -4.16
CA ASN A 128 -3.92 15.95 -3.59
C ASN A 128 -5.12 15.61 -4.48
N HIS A 129 -4.91 14.80 -5.52
CA HIS A 129 -5.95 14.31 -6.42
C HIS A 129 -5.51 12.94 -6.97
N ALA A 130 -5.74 11.90 -6.17
CA ALA A 130 -5.40 10.52 -6.54
C ALA A 130 -6.36 10.00 -7.62
N THR A 131 -5.82 9.35 -8.65
CA THR A 131 -6.62 8.62 -9.64
C THR A 131 -7.40 7.49 -8.98
N ASP A 132 -8.52 7.07 -9.57
CA ASP A 132 -9.31 5.93 -9.09
C ASP A 132 -8.48 4.65 -8.95
N ASN A 133 -7.54 4.45 -9.88
CA ASN A 133 -6.65 3.29 -9.84
C ASN A 133 -5.69 3.40 -8.66
N PHE A 134 -5.08 4.57 -8.42
CA PHE A 134 -4.20 4.75 -7.27
C PHE A 134 -4.93 4.60 -5.94
N ARG A 135 -6.19 5.04 -5.88
CA ARG A 135 -7.04 4.81 -4.71
C ARG A 135 -7.23 3.33 -4.42
N LYS A 136 -7.73 2.58 -5.41
CA LYS A 136 -8.04 1.15 -5.30
C LYS A 136 -6.79 0.27 -5.11
N ASP A 137 -5.71 0.61 -5.80
CA ASP A 137 -4.51 -0.23 -5.82
C ASP A 137 -3.71 -0.12 -4.52
N ILE A 138 -3.74 1.01 -3.81
CA ILE A 138 -2.91 1.18 -2.60
C ILE A 138 -3.55 2.00 -1.47
N ILE A 139 -4.26 3.11 -1.73
CA ILE A 139 -4.75 4.00 -0.67
C ILE A 139 -5.78 3.28 0.21
N GLU A 140 -6.78 2.65 -0.41
CA GLU A 140 -7.83 1.92 0.33
C GLU A 140 -7.25 0.81 1.20
N LEU A 141 -6.24 0.09 0.69
CA LEU A 141 -5.53 -0.93 1.47
C LEU A 141 -4.77 -0.33 2.67
N LEU A 142 -4.15 0.83 2.50
CA LEU A 142 -3.43 1.52 3.58
C LEU A 142 -4.41 2.09 4.62
N ASP A 143 -5.53 2.65 4.19
CA ASP A 143 -6.59 3.14 5.08
C ASP A 143 -7.19 1.97 5.87
N GLU A 144 -7.49 0.84 5.23
CA GLU A 144 -7.93 -0.39 5.91
C GLU A 144 -6.94 -0.83 7.00
N ILE A 145 -5.63 -0.78 6.71
CA ILE A 145 -4.57 -1.09 7.68
C ILE A 145 -4.61 -0.11 8.85
N CYS A 146 -4.72 1.20 8.58
CA CYS A 146 -4.78 2.22 9.60
C CYS A 146 -6.02 2.09 10.51
N GLU A 147 -7.14 1.64 9.97
CA GLU A 147 -8.40 1.51 10.70
C GLU A 147 -8.51 0.22 11.53
N ASN A 148 -8.01 -0.91 11.00
CA ASN A 148 -8.37 -2.23 11.53
C ASN A 148 -7.21 -3.01 12.14
N ASP A 149 -5.97 -2.75 11.73
CA ASP A 149 -4.81 -3.49 12.21
C ASP A 149 -4.14 -2.94 13.50
N PRO A 150 -4.38 -1.70 14.00
CA PRO A 150 -3.82 -1.25 15.26
C PRO A 150 -4.25 -2.12 16.44
N LYS A 151 -3.28 -2.68 17.18
CA LYS A 151 -3.56 -3.58 18.32
C LYS A 151 -3.42 -2.90 19.67
N PHE A 152 -2.47 -1.96 19.80
CA PHE A 152 -2.15 -1.34 21.08
C PHE A 152 -1.94 0.16 20.92
N LYS A 153 -2.70 0.94 21.69
CA LYS A 153 -2.48 2.37 21.88
C LYS A 153 -1.30 2.57 22.84
N VAL A 154 -0.31 3.33 22.41
CA VAL A 154 0.83 3.74 23.23
C VAL A 154 0.39 4.89 24.12
N LYS A 155 0.64 4.76 25.43
CA LYS A 155 0.40 5.82 26.41
C LYS A 155 1.60 6.74 26.53
#